data_AF-A0A538F7S3-F1
#
_entry.id   AF-A0A538F7S3-F1
#
_cell.length_a   1.000
_cell.length_b   1.000
_cell.length_c   1.000
_cell.angle_alpha   90.00
_cell.angle_beta   90.00
_cell.angle_gamma   90.00
#
_symmetry.space_group_name_H-M   'P 1'
#
loop_
_entity.id
_entity.type
_entity.pdbx_description
1 polymer ?
#
loop_
_entity_poly.entity_id
_entity_poly.type
_entity_poly.pdbx_seq_one_letter_code
_entity_poly.pdbx_strand_id
1 'polypeptide(L)'
;MLLIAAAVMVAALVLSQLLVPPYLEHRAEKRLAAHGGRATVSIDALPAARLLFDDGDKIKVRGDGLHVNLFTPSSGVFNELDRFDRADVRLTRMTAGPFAVNRVTLLRSSSSKPYAFSLKASVTARALSDYAGTQLGGDLGGFLGRLGSGLIPFSAEPIPVEVQAAIRSRGGRPQLQSVNGSVAGLPAGPLASALAAAIADRF
;
A
#
# COMPACT_ATOMS: atom_id res chain seq x y z
N MET A 1 -25.42 -38.89 -18.49
CA MET A 1 -25.53 -37.41 -18.41
C MET A 1 -24.67 -36.81 -17.29
N LEU A 2 -24.62 -37.39 -16.10
CA LEU A 2 -23.81 -36.89 -14.97
C LEU A 2 -22.29 -36.83 -15.26
N LEU A 3 -21.73 -37.82 -15.98
CA LEU A 3 -20.31 -37.84 -16.40
C LEU A 3 -19.96 -36.73 -17.41
N ILE A 4 -20.87 -36.40 -18.33
CA ILE A 4 -20.67 -35.35 -19.33
C ILE A 4 -20.75 -33.97 -18.66
N ALA A 5 -21.70 -33.78 -17.74
CA ALA A 5 -21.81 -32.55 -16.94
C ALA A 5 -20.58 -32.32 -16.04
N ALA A 6 -20.06 -33.38 -15.41
CA ALA A 6 -18.84 -33.31 -14.61
C ALA A 6 -17.60 -32.98 -15.47
N ALA A 7 -17.46 -33.59 -16.66
CA ALA A 7 -16.37 -33.30 -17.58
C ALA A 7 -16.43 -31.86 -18.12
N VAL A 8 -17.61 -31.35 -18.44
CA VAL A 8 -17.81 -29.95 -18.86
C VAL A 8 -17.49 -28.98 -17.72
N MET A 9 -17.86 -29.31 -16.48
CA MET A 9 -17.55 -28.49 -15.30
C MET A 9 -16.04 -28.48 -15.00
N VAL A 10 -15.37 -29.62 -15.08
CA VAL A 10 -13.90 -29.71 -14.94
C VAL A 10 -13.21 -28.95 -16.07
N ALA A 11 -13.66 -29.10 -17.32
CA ALA A 11 -13.11 -28.37 -18.46
C ALA A 11 -13.30 -26.85 -18.30
N ALA A 12 -14.48 -26.40 -17.86
CA ALA A 12 -14.75 -24.99 -17.57
C ALA A 12 -13.88 -24.46 -16.41
N LEU A 13 -13.63 -25.27 -15.38
CA LEU A 13 -12.73 -24.92 -14.27
C LEU A 13 -11.27 -24.80 -14.76
N VAL A 14 -10.80 -25.71 -15.60
CA VAL A 14 -9.45 -25.68 -16.18
C VAL A 14 -9.28 -24.49 -17.13
N LEU A 15 -10.27 -24.22 -17.98
CA LEU A 15 -10.29 -23.04 -18.87
C LEU A 15 -10.30 -21.73 -18.08
N SER A 16 -11.09 -21.65 -16.99
CA SER A 16 -11.12 -20.48 -16.11
C SER A 16 -9.79 -20.28 -15.38
N GLN A 17 -9.13 -21.37 -14.97
CA GLN A 17 -7.80 -21.32 -14.36
C GLN A 17 -6.72 -20.81 -15.32
N LEU A 18 -6.88 -21.03 -16.63
CA LEU A 18 -5.90 -20.63 -17.63
C LEU A 18 -6.08 -19.17 -18.10
N LEU A 19 -7.33 -18.68 -18.13
CA LEU A 19 -7.66 -17.40 -18.78
C LEU A 19 -7.96 -16.25 -17.80
N VAL A 20 -8.54 -16.55 -16.63
CA VAL A 20 -8.98 -15.50 -15.68
C VAL A 20 -7.80 -14.83 -14.96
N PRO A 21 -6.81 -15.56 -14.41
CA PRO A 21 -5.68 -14.92 -13.73
C PRO A 21 -4.90 -13.93 -14.62
N PRO A 22 -4.40 -14.30 -15.82
CA PRO A 22 -3.56 -13.39 -16.61
C PRO A 22 -4.34 -12.15 -17.10
N TYR A 23 -5.65 -12.25 -17.32
CA TYR A 23 -6.47 -11.11 -17.71
C TYR A 23 -6.63 -10.09 -16.56
N LEU A 24 -6.92 -10.57 -15.35
CA LEU A 24 -7.06 -9.71 -14.16
C LEU A 24 -5.73 -9.04 -13.80
N GLU A 25 -4.63 -9.79 -13.90
CA GLU A 25 -3.26 -9.29 -13.71
C GLU A 25 -2.97 -8.12 -14.64
N HIS A 26 -3.14 -8.30 -15.96
CA HIS A 26 -2.87 -7.25 -16.95
C HIS A 26 -3.73 -5.99 -16.76
N ARG A 27 -4.98 -6.16 -16.34
CA ARG A 27 -5.88 -5.03 -16.06
C ARG A 27 -5.42 -4.24 -14.84
N ALA A 28 -4.99 -4.92 -13.77
CA ALA A 28 -4.47 -4.29 -12.57
C ALA A 28 -3.14 -3.57 -12.84
N GLU A 29 -2.24 -4.20 -13.61
CA GLU A 29 -0.97 -3.61 -14.04
C GLU A 29 -1.16 -2.30 -14.79
N LYS A 30 -2.04 -2.28 -15.80
CA LYS A 30 -2.34 -1.07 -16.57
C LYS A 30 -2.88 0.07 -15.70
N ARG A 31 -3.71 -0.24 -14.70
CA ARG A 31 -4.25 0.78 -13.77
C ARG A 31 -3.17 1.33 -12.85
N LEU A 32 -2.31 0.47 -12.31
CA LEU A 32 -1.23 0.88 -11.41
C LEU A 32 -0.14 1.70 -12.14
N ALA A 33 0.16 1.36 -13.40
CA ALA A 33 1.14 2.07 -14.22
C ALA A 33 0.57 3.29 -14.99
N ALA A 34 -0.72 3.60 -14.83
CA ALA A 34 -1.41 4.63 -15.63
C ALA A 34 -0.81 6.04 -15.46
N HIS A 35 -0.15 6.32 -14.33
CA HIS A 35 0.46 7.61 -14.02
C HIS A 35 2.00 7.56 -14.08
N GLY A 36 2.55 6.58 -14.80
CA GLY A 36 3.98 6.35 -14.93
C GLY A 36 4.49 5.18 -14.08
N GLY A 37 5.72 4.75 -14.39
CA GLY A 37 6.35 3.61 -13.75
C GLY A 37 5.95 2.26 -14.34
N ARG A 38 6.26 1.18 -13.61
CA ARG A 38 5.95 -0.20 -13.98
C ARG A 38 5.28 -0.90 -12.82
N ALA A 39 4.25 -1.68 -13.11
CA ALA A 39 3.62 -2.54 -12.14
C ALA A 39 3.51 -3.95 -12.73
N THR A 40 3.72 -4.94 -11.88
CA THR A 40 3.49 -6.35 -12.16
C THR A 40 2.60 -6.92 -11.07
N VAL A 41 1.52 -7.57 -11.47
CA VAL A 41 0.54 -8.16 -10.55
C VAL A 41 0.47 -9.64 -10.84
N SER A 42 0.46 -10.46 -9.79
CA SER A 42 0.31 -11.91 -9.90
C SER A 42 -0.73 -12.38 -8.90
N ILE A 43 -1.70 -13.16 -9.38
CA ILE A 43 -2.86 -13.59 -8.63
C ILE A 43 -2.96 -15.12 -8.70
N ASP A 44 -2.91 -15.77 -7.53
CA ASP A 44 -3.10 -17.21 -7.39
C ASP A 44 -4.45 -17.49 -6.71
N ALA A 45 -5.26 -18.36 -7.30
CA ALA A 45 -6.49 -18.87 -6.68
C ALA A 45 -6.78 -20.31 -7.12
N LEU A 46 -6.94 -21.21 -6.16
CA LEU A 46 -7.23 -22.62 -6.35
C LEU A 46 -8.48 -23.02 -5.52
N PRO A 47 -9.61 -23.34 -6.17
CA PRO A 47 -9.87 -23.27 -7.61
C PRO A 47 -10.05 -21.82 -8.12
N ALA A 48 -9.61 -21.51 -9.34
CA ALA A 48 -9.71 -20.14 -9.89
C ALA A 48 -11.14 -19.60 -10.05
N ALA A 49 -12.15 -20.47 -10.02
CA ALA A 49 -13.55 -20.04 -9.93
C ALA A 49 -13.83 -19.18 -8.69
N ARG A 50 -13.02 -19.29 -7.62
CA ARG A 50 -13.10 -18.40 -6.44
C ARG A 50 -12.89 -16.93 -6.82
N LEU A 51 -12.09 -16.64 -7.85
CA LEU A 51 -11.90 -15.26 -8.33
C LEU A 51 -13.18 -14.65 -8.91
N LEU A 52 -14.12 -15.47 -9.39
CA LEU A 52 -15.44 -15.00 -9.85
C LEU A 52 -16.35 -14.61 -8.67
N PHE A 53 -16.04 -15.10 -7.48
CA PHE A 53 -16.70 -14.75 -6.22
C PHE A 53 -15.86 -13.77 -5.41
N ASP A 54 -14.94 -13.04 -6.07
CA ASP A 54 -14.06 -12.07 -5.44
C ASP A 54 -13.11 -12.66 -4.37
N ASP A 55 -12.74 -13.95 -4.42
CA ASP A 55 -11.83 -14.59 -3.45
C ASP A 55 -10.58 -15.22 -4.12
N GLY A 56 -9.44 -15.22 -3.43
CA GLY A 56 -8.21 -15.88 -3.91
C GLY A 56 -7.29 -16.37 -2.80
N ASP A 57 -6.24 -17.12 -3.16
CA ASP A 57 -5.30 -17.67 -2.17
C ASP A 57 -4.11 -16.74 -1.93
N LYS A 58 -3.69 -16.03 -2.99
CA LYS A 58 -2.55 -15.13 -2.92
C LYS A 58 -2.62 -14.02 -3.95
N ILE A 59 -2.27 -12.81 -3.53
CA ILE A 59 -1.97 -11.69 -4.40
C ILE A 59 -0.54 -11.21 -4.18
N LYS A 60 0.18 -10.96 -5.27
CA LYS A 60 1.49 -10.32 -5.28
C LYS A 60 1.44 -9.08 -6.15
N VAL A 61 1.90 -7.96 -5.62
CA VAL A 61 2.00 -6.70 -6.35
C VAL A 61 3.45 -6.22 -6.27
N ARG A 62 4.02 -5.92 -7.42
CA ARG A 62 5.36 -5.33 -7.57
C ARG A 62 5.21 -4.03 -8.34
N GLY A 63 5.69 -2.93 -7.78
CA GLY A 63 5.62 -1.62 -8.40
C GLY A 63 6.96 -0.92 -8.36
N ASP A 64 7.28 -0.17 -9.41
CA ASP A 64 8.53 0.57 -9.53
C ASP A 64 8.35 1.90 -10.25
N GLY A 65 8.91 2.99 -9.72
CA GLY A 65 8.84 4.29 -10.37
C GLY A 65 7.43 4.89 -10.38
N LEU A 66 6.58 4.48 -9.43
CA LEU A 66 5.17 4.88 -9.41
C LEU A 66 5.02 6.27 -8.80
N HIS A 67 4.23 7.13 -9.46
CA HIS A 67 3.79 8.40 -8.90
C HIS A 67 2.41 8.19 -8.29
N VAL A 68 2.35 8.12 -6.95
CA VAL A 68 1.11 7.83 -6.23
C VAL A 68 0.81 8.99 -5.31
N ASN A 69 -0.35 9.60 -5.51
CA ASN A 69 -0.88 10.54 -4.52
C ASN A 69 -1.43 9.73 -3.34
N LEU A 70 -0.61 9.48 -2.32
CA LEU A 70 -1.05 8.85 -1.06
C LEU A 70 -2.15 9.66 -0.33
N PHE A 71 -2.38 10.90 -0.77
CA PHE A 71 -3.38 11.81 -0.22
C PHE A 71 -4.69 11.83 -1.03
N THR A 72 -4.78 11.08 -2.13
CA THR A 72 -6.05 10.82 -2.80
C THR A 72 -6.67 9.56 -2.17
N PRO A 73 -7.84 9.65 -1.51
CA PRO A 73 -8.46 8.50 -0.87
C PRO A 73 -8.72 7.41 -1.92
N SER A 74 -7.98 6.31 -1.85
CA SER A 74 -8.30 5.10 -2.60
C SER A 74 -9.18 4.25 -1.71
N SER A 75 -10.50 4.44 -1.81
CA SER A 75 -11.45 3.69 -1.00
C SER A 75 -11.35 2.19 -1.30
N GLY A 76 -10.81 1.41 -0.37
CA GLY A 76 -11.00 -0.04 -0.33
C GLY A 76 -9.81 -0.91 -0.75
N VAL A 77 -8.56 -0.44 -0.63
CA VAL A 77 -7.39 -1.29 -0.92
C VAL A 77 -7.35 -2.48 0.02
N PHE A 78 -7.62 -2.28 1.31
CA PHE A 78 -7.71 -3.39 2.26
C PHE A 78 -8.90 -4.32 1.97
N ASN A 79 -10.00 -3.77 1.46
CA ASN A 79 -11.14 -4.60 1.03
C ASN A 79 -10.77 -5.50 -0.15
N GLU A 80 -10.01 -4.98 -1.12
CA GLU A 80 -9.49 -5.78 -2.24
C GLU A 80 -8.45 -6.81 -1.78
N LEU A 81 -7.58 -6.46 -0.84
CA LEU A 81 -6.56 -7.37 -0.33
C LEU A 81 -7.16 -8.46 0.59
N ASP A 82 -8.21 -8.15 1.34
CA ASP A 82 -8.87 -9.07 2.28
C ASP A 82 -9.54 -10.27 1.61
N ARG A 83 -9.81 -10.15 0.31
CA ARG A 83 -10.24 -11.23 -0.59
C ARG A 83 -9.22 -12.37 -0.74
N PHE A 84 -7.96 -12.10 -0.41
CA PHE A 84 -6.87 -13.06 -0.58
C PHE A 84 -6.38 -13.61 0.74
N ASP A 85 -6.17 -14.93 0.87
CA ASP A 85 -5.56 -15.45 2.11
C ASP A 85 -4.17 -14.87 2.37
N ARG A 86 -3.39 -14.58 1.31
CA ARG A 86 -2.04 -14.03 1.40
C ARG A 86 -1.88 -12.80 0.52
N ALA A 87 -1.14 -11.81 1.01
CA ALA A 87 -0.82 -10.60 0.26
C ALA A 87 0.69 -10.29 0.35
N ASP A 88 1.33 -9.98 -0.77
CA ASP A 88 2.70 -9.48 -0.82
C ASP A 88 2.79 -8.30 -1.79
N VAL A 89 2.65 -7.09 -1.25
CA VAL A 89 2.79 -5.83 -1.99
C VAL A 89 4.18 -5.27 -1.71
N ARG A 90 4.95 -5.00 -2.77
CA ARG A 90 6.23 -4.28 -2.67
C ARG A 90 6.31 -3.23 -3.76
N LEU A 91 6.48 -1.99 -3.35
CA LEU A 91 6.60 -0.86 -4.25
C LEU A 91 7.95 -0.17 -3.98
N THR A 92 8.67 0.20 -5.03
CA THR A 92 9.98 0.85 -4.93
C THR A 92 10.04 2.12 -5.74
N ARG A 93 10.91 3.05 -5.32
CA ARG A 93 11.17 4.33 -6.02
C ARG A 93 9.88 5.05 -6.39
N MET A 94 9.08 5.37 -5.38
CA MET A 94 7.85 6.12 -5.56
C MET A 94 7.99 7.54 -5.04
N THR A 95 7.09 8.41 -5.47
CA THR A 95 6.91 9.73 -4.86
C THR A 95 5.50 9.84 -4.32
N ALA A 96 5.39 10.40 -3.11
CA ALA A 96 4.12 10.60 -2.43
C ALA A 96 4.09 11.99 -1.78
N GLY A 97 3.50 12.97 -2.49
CA GLY A 97 3.59 14.37 -2.11
C GLY A 97 5.07 14.79 -1.95
N PRO A 98 5.46 15.39 -0.80
CA PRO A 98 6.84 15.84 -0.59
C PRO A 98 7.82 14.69 -0.27
N PHE A 99 7.32 13.47 -0.07
CA PHE A 99 8.14 12.33 0.33
C PHE A 99 8.66 11.55 -0.88
N ALA A 100 9.98 11.38 -0.94
CA ALA A 100 10.63 10.42 -1.82
C ALA A 100 10.61 9.05 -1.14
N VAL A 101 9.75 8.16 -1.62
CA VAL A 101 9.51 6.85 -1.01
C VAL A 101 10.41 5.81 -1.68
N ASN A 102 11.44 5.35 -0.96
CA ASN A 102 12.36 4.34 -1.44
C ASN A 102 11.68 2.97 -1.54
N ARG A 103 10.89 2.60 -0.52
CA ARG A 103 10.21 1.30 -0.44
C ARG A 103 8.95 1.35 0.41
N VAL A 104 7.91 0.70 -0.10
CA VAL A 104 6.72 0.28 0.66
C VAL A 104 6.62 -1.22 0.60
N THR A 105 6.29 -1.85 1.72
CA THR A 105 6.05 -3.29 1.80
C THR A 105 4.84 -3.54 2.68
N LEU A 106 3.89 -4.33 2.19
CA LEU A 106 2.72 -4.79 2.92
C LEU A 106 2.59 -6.30 2.73
N LEU A 107 2.80 -7.04 3.81
CA LEU A 107 2.83 -8.50 3.80
C LEU A 107 1.76 -9.07 4.71
N ARG A 108 0.98 -10.04 4.22
CA ARG A 108 0.13 -10.89 5.04
C ARG A 108 0.38 -12.36 4.71
N SER A 109 0.81 -13.11 5.70
CA SER A 109 1.15 -14.53 5.55
C SER A 109 -0.05 -15.47 5.61
N SER A 110 -1.18 -15.04 6.19
CA SER A 110 -2.48 -15.72 6.17
C SER A 110 -3.59 -14.75 6.57
N SER A 111 -4.84 -15.03 6.20
CA SER A 111 -6.02 -14.21 6.51
C SER A 111 -6.25 -13.99 8.01
N SER A 112 -5.78 -14.91 8.86
CA SER A 112 -5.83 -14.82 10.31
C SER A 112 -4.76 -13.92 10.97
N LYS A 113 -3.77 -13.46 10.20
CA LYS A 113 -2.65 -12.65 10.70
C LYS A 113 -2.82 -11.18 10.29
N PRO A 114 -2.33 -10.22 11.11
CA PRO A 114 -2.26 -8.83 10.69
C PRO A 114 -1.30 -8.68 9.50
N TYR A 115 -1.50 -7.62 8.72
CA TYR A 115 -0.53 -7.18 7.74
C TYR A 115 0.68 -6.56 8.44
N ALA A 116 1.88 -6.97 8.04
CA ALA A 116 3.13 -6.31 8.35
C ALA A 116 3.40 -5.22 7.30
N PHE A 117 3.30 -3.97 7.72
CA PHE A 117 3.58 -2.79 6.92
C PHE A 117 4.98 -2.24 7.23
N SER A 118 5.72 -1.87 6.19
CA SER A 118 6.99 -1.16 6.30
C SER A 118 7.10 -0.10 5.20
N LEU A 119 7.49 1.11 5.59
CA LEU A 119 7.74 2.26 4.74
C LEU A 119 9.14 2.77 5.01
N LYS A 120 9.92 2.98 3.95
CA LYS A 120 11.16 3.74 3.96
C LYS A 120 11.02 4.88 2.97
N ALA A 121 11.11 6.09 3.48
CA ALA A 121 10.99 7.31 2.71
C ALA A 121 12.05 8.32 3.16
N SER A 122 12.16 9.41 2.41
CA SER A 122 12.97 10.55 2.76
C SER A 122 12.24 11.82 2.35
N VAL A 123 12.53 12.91 3.06
CA VAL A 123 11.92 14.21 2.78
C VAL A 123 12.94 15.31 3.02
N THR A 124 12.95 16.34 2.18
CA THR A 124 13.82 17.51 2.38
C THR A 124 13.05 18.62 3.09
N ALA A 125 13.75 19.46 3.83
CA ALA A 125 13.15 20.62 4.47
C ALA A 125 12.45 21.55 3.45
N ARG A 126 13.07 21.73 2.28
CA ARG A 126 12.50 22.51 1.17
C ARG A 126 11.19 21.92 0.66
N ALA A 127 11.14 20.61 0.41
CA ALA A 127 9.93 19.94 -0.07
C ALA A 127 8.78 20.04 0.95
N LEU A 128 9.09 19.97 2.26
CA LEU A 128 8.10 20.21 3.32
C LEU A 128 7.60 21.65 3.31
N SER A 129 8.49 22.64 3.18
CA SER A 129 8.12 24.07 3.11
C SER A 129 7.28 24.40 1.89
N ASP A 130 7.67 23.92 0.70
CA ASP A 130 6.94 24.13 -0.55
C ASP A 130 5.54 23.49 -0.48
N TYR A 131 5.44 22.28 0.09
CA TYR A 131 4.18 21.59 0.32
C TYR A 131 3.30 22.30 1.36
N ALA A 132 3.90 22.80 2.44
CA ALA A 132 3.18 23.56 3.47
C ALA A 132 2.62 24.87 2.94
N GLY A 133 3.41 25.60 2.14
CA GLY A 133 2.98 26.86 1.53
C GLY A 133 1.87 26.70 0.50
N THR A 134 1.67 25.49 -0.05
CA THR A 134 0.70 25.23 -1.12
C THR A 134 -0.54 24.46 -0.69
N GLN A 135 -0.48 23.63 0.37
CA GLN A 135 -1.58 22.75 0.76
C GLN A 135 -1.96 22.77 2.25
N LEU A 136 -1.25 23.48 3.13
CA LEU A 136 -1.51 23.45 4.57
C LEU A 136 -2.13 24.75 5.10
N GLY A 137 -3.46 24.74 5.23
CA GLY A 137 -4.18 25.41 6.32
C GLY A 137 -4.76 24.33 7.25
N GLY A 138 -4.27 24.22 8.49
CA GLY A 138 -4.76 23.22 9.46
C GLY A 138 -3.69 22.67 10.42
N ASP A 139 -4.00 21.60 11.16
CA ASP A 139 -3.25 21.04 12.31
C ASP A 139 -1.76 20.73 12.06
N LEU A 140 -1.35 20.48 10.81
CA LEU A 140 0.05 20.30 10.43
C LEU A 140 0.86 21.61 10.46
N GLY A 141 0.21 22.76 10.38
CA GLY A 141 0.82 24.08 10.61
C GLY A 141 1.35 24.25 12.03
N GLY A 142 0.71 23.60 13.03
CA GLY A 142 1.18 23.62 14.42
C GLY A 142 2.47 22.81 14.63
N PHE A 143 2.68 21.74 13.88
CA PHE A 143 3.94 21.00 13.89
C PHE A 143 5.07 21.80 13.24
N LEU A 144 4.79 22.50 12.14
CA LEU A 144 5.76 23.33 11.43
C LEU A 144 6.14 24.59 12.21
N GLY A 145 5.20 25.20 12.95
CA GLY A 145 5.51 26.28 13.89
C GLY A 145 6.52 25.87 14.97
N ARG A 146 6.52 24.59 15.36
CA ARG A 146 7.50 24.03 16.31
C ARG A 146 8.82 23.58 15.68
N LEU A 147 8.85 23.35 14.36
CA LEU A 147 10.10 23.10 13.64
C LEU A 147 10.81 24.40 13.27
N GLY A 148 10.05 25.46 12.97
CA GLY A 148 10.54 26.82 12.78
C GLY A 148 11.22 27.42 14.00
N SER A 149 11.04 26.86 15.20
CA SER A 149 11.72 27.30 16.43
C SER A 149 13.14 26.76 16.60
N GLY A 150 13.77 26.21 15.55
CA GLY A 150 15.23 26.08 15.46
C GLY A 150 15.84 24.75 15.91
N LEU A 151 15.07 23.67 16.06
CA LEU A 151 15.60 22.39 16.56
C LEU A 151 16.02 21.38 15.48
N ILE A 152 15.74 21.65 14.19
CA ILE A 152 16.20 20.81 13.08
C ILE A 152 16.94 21.69 12.08
N PRO A 153 18.23 21.44 11.78
CA PRO A 153 18.95 22.21 10.77
C PRO A 153 18.24 22.04 9.42
N PHE A 154 17.85 23.16 8.81
CA PHE A 154 17.30 23.27 7.44
C PHE A 154 18.36 22.95 6.38
N SER A 155 19.09 21.85 6.55
CA SER A 155 20.07 21.37 5.59
C SER A 155 19.36 20.88 4.33
N ALA A 156 20.06 20.93 3.19
CA ALA A 156 19.58 20.37 1.93
C ALA A 156 19.55 18.83 1.93
N GLU A 157 19.97 18.20 3.03
CA GLU A 157 20.11 16.75 3.13
C GLU A 157 18.75 16.07 3.34
N PRO A 158 18.46 14.96 2.63
CA PRO A 158 17.22 14.22 2.82
C PRO A 158 17.11 13.65 4.25
N ILE A 159 16.04 14.01 4.94
CA ILE A 159 15.72 13.50 6.27
C ILE A 159 15.06 12.12 6.09
N PRO A 160 15.67 11.01 6.57
CA PRO A 160 15.09 9.69 6.41
C PRO A 160 13.91 9.50 7.35
N VAL A 161 12.87 8.84 6.85
CA VAL A 161 11.63 8.51 7.55
C VAL A 161 11.39 7.02 7.39
N GLU A 162 11.29 6.31 8.51
CA GLU A 162 10.92 4.90 8.53
C GLU A 162 9.67 4.68 9.38
N VAL A 163 8.74 3.89 8.87
CA VAL A 163 7.52 3.50 9.59
C VAL A 163 7.35 2.00 9.46
N GLN A 164 7.03 1.34 10.57
CA GLN A 164 6.68 -0.06 10.63
C GLN A 164 5.38 -0.18 11.42
N ALA A 165 4.41 -0.92 10.89
CA ALA A 165 3.13 -1.08 11.56
C ALA A 165 2.58 -2.49 11.40
N ALA A 166 1.83 -2.94 12.40
CA ALA A 166 0.95 -4.10 12.29
C ALA A 166 -0.48 -3.62 12.08
N ILE A 167 -1.06 -3.93 10.93
CA ILE A 167 -2.40 -3.48 10.53
C ILE A 167 -3.34 -4.67 10.50
N ARG A 168 -4.44 -4.63 11.24
CA ARG A 168 -5.50 -5.63 11.14
C ARG A 168 -6.67 -5.02 10.39
N SER A 169 -7.03 -5.62 9.26
CA SER A 169 -8.25 -5.23 8.57
C SER A 169 -9.46 -5.97 9.16
N ARG A 170 -10.58 -5.27 9.34
CA ARG A 170 -11.89 -5.85 9.68
C ARG A 170 -12.91 -5.35 8.67
N GLY A 171 -13.32 -6.22 7.74
CA GLY A 171 -14.26 -5.86 6.67
C GLY A 171 -13.73 -4.71 5.80
N GLY A 172 -12.46 -4.78 5.40
CA GLY A 172 -11.79 -3.74 4.61
C GLY A 172 -11.44 -2.47 5.39
N ARG A 173 -11.69 -2.40 6.70
CA ARG A 173 -11.34 -1.25 7.54
C ARG A 173 -10.03 -1.52 8.29
N PRO A 174 -8.93 -0.80 7.98
CA PRO A 174 -7.66 -1.00 8.66
C PRO A 174 -7.70 -0.49 10.11
N GLN A 175 -7.18 -1.29 11.03
CA GLN A 175 -6.98 -0.96 12.44
C GLN A 175 -5.51 -1.17 12.80
N LEU A 176 -4.85 -0.11 13.26
CA LEU A 176 -3.46 -0.17 13.71
C LEU A 176 -3.39 -0.90 15.05
N GLN A 177 -2.61 -1.98 15.14
CA GLN A 177 -2.33 -2.67 16.40
C GLN A 177 -1.05 -2.15 17.05
N SER A 178 -0.02 -1.93 16.24
CA SER A 178 1.24 -1.37 16.68
C SER A 178 1.82 -0.51 15.57
N VAL A 179 2.50 0.56 15.98
CA VAL A 179 3.18 1.50 15.09
C VAL A 179 4.50 1.88 15.73
N ASN A 180 5.57 1.68 15.00
CA ASN A 180 6.88 2.20 15.32
C ASN A 180 7.33 3.08 14.15
N GLY A 181 8.01 4.18 14.44
CA GLY A 181 8.62 4.96 13.39
C GLY A 181 9.73 5.85 13.91
N SER A 182 10.59 6.25 12.99
CA SER A 182 11.74 7.09 13.27
C SER A 182 11.92 8.15 12.19
N VAL A 183 12.39 9.31 12.60
CA VAL A 183 12.80 10.40 11.70
C VAL A 183 14.24 10.75 12.02
N ALA A 184 15.11 10.75 11.01
CA ALA A 184 16.56 10.91 11.20
C ALA A 184 17.15 9.90 12.22
N GLY A 185 16.60 8.69 12.30
CA GLY A 185 17.01 7.65 13.26
C GLY A 185 16.52 7.85 14.69
N LEU A 186 15.82 8.95 14.98
CA LEU A 186 15.24 9.22 16.30
C LEU A 186 13.82 8.65 16.40
N PRO A 187 13.45 7.97 17.51
CA PRO A 187 12.09 7.50 17.72
C PRO A 187 11.09 8.64 17.61
N ALA A 188 10.13 8.50 16.72
CA ALA A 188 9.14 9.52 16.42
C ALA A 188 7.74 9.01 16.75
N GLY A 189 7.52 8.41 17.93
CA GLY A 189 6.28 7.70 18.29
C GLY A 189 4.99 8.46 17.95
N PRO A 190 4.76 9.68 18.46
CA PRO A 190 3.56 10.46 18.16
C PRO A 190 3.41 10.83 16.67
N LEU A 191 4.51 11.16 15.99
CA LEU A 191 4.51 11.50 14.56
C LEU A 191 4.27 10.26 13.69
N ALA A 192 4.90 9.14 14.03
CA ALA A 192 4.72 7.86 13.37
C ALA A 192 3.28 7.38 13.52
N SER A 193 2.68 7.55 14.71
CA SER A 193 1.26 7.29 14.94
C SER A 193 0.37 8.20 14.09
N ALA A 194 0.66 9.51 14.02
CA ALA A 194 -0.10 10.45 13.20
C ALA A 194 0.01 10.13 11.70
N LEU A 195 1.21 9.81 11.22
CA LEU A 195 1.45 9.39 9.83
C LEU A 195 0.76 8.05 9.54
N ALA A 196 0.90 7.06 10.43
CA ALA A 196 0.27 5.76 10.25
C ALA A 196 -1.26 5.87 10.30
N ALA A 197 -1.83 6.72 11.16
CA ALA A 197 -3.26 6.98 11.20
C ALA A 197 -3.74 7.70 9.95
N ALA A 198 -3.04 8.75 9.50
CA ALA A 198 -3.34 9.45 8.26
C ALA A 198 -3.19 8.56 7.02
N ILE A 199 -2.30 7.58 7.05
CA ILE A 199 -2.17 6.54 6.02
C ILE A 199 -3.37 5.60 6.14
N ALA A 200 -3.58 4.97 7.29
CA ALA A 200 -4.63 3.96 7.50
C ALA A 200 -6.04 4.49 7.22
N ASP A 201 -6.37 5.71 7.62
CA ASP A 201 -7.68 6.34 7.39
C ASP A 201 -7.94 6.67 5.90
N ARG A 202 -6.93 6.47 5.04
CA ARG A 202 -6.98 6.76 3.60
C ARG A 202 -6.88 5.51 2.71
N PHE A 203 -6.66 4.33 3.29
CA PHE A 203 -6.61 3.02 2.60
C PHE A 203 -7.90 2.20 2.75
#